data_AF-A0A3D4ZZV7-F1
#
_entry.id   AF-A0A3D4ZZV7-F1
#
_cell.length_a   1.000
_cell.length_b   1.000
_cell.length_c   1.000
_cell.angle_alpha   90.00
_cell.angle_beta   90.00
_cell.angle_gamma   90.00
#
_symmetry.space_group_name_H-M   'P 1'
#
loop_
_entity.id
_entity.type
_entity.pdbx_description
1 polymer ?
#
loop_
_entity_poly.entity_id
_entity_poly.type
_entity_poly.pdbx_seq_one_letter_code
_entity_poly.pdbx_strand_id
1 'polypeptide(L)'
;MPTSQSSEPTKGLREQHRVQMALYRRCRRGLPDALRALLYRNGDRWYTAGLMISSDEAAAGEVMVAAWRSLLEQLCRLRFGGGVERRGWALVRATLAEDAGPREASRAVAAAANLTPDTAVAMPAELTGRLLAVADELAPRIRAAFEARDRVTTTLRGGLGLVAVVALTVAMWLLLMAGQAADSGVIWRCVRERVIAADMAGIIGDAHSEFAIFEERGQGSEVVLQQAGLILEEIANAPQAASPLVMGYLGDRSRAERLAEGMAELGERYSGAFGQDLLSVALILEEVEAW
;
A
#
# COMPACT_ATOMS: atom_id res chain seq x y z
N MET A 1 -28.27 -46.14 -21.45
CA MET A 1 -27.61 -44.85 -21.16
C MET A 1 -26.52 -45.08 -20.13
N PRO A 2 -25.22 -45.06 -20.49
CA PRO A 2 -24.16 -44.98 -19.50
C PRO A 2 -23.84 -43.51 -19.24
N THR A 3 -23.98 -43.08 -17.99
CA THR A 3 -23.61 -41.75 -17.51
C THR A 3 -22.09 -41.61 -17.50
N SER A 4 -21.62 -40.67 -18.32
CA SER A 4 -20.31 -40.03 -18.31
C SER A 4 -19.76 -39.82 -16.89
N GLN A 5 -18.69 -40.54 -16.55
CA GLN A 5 -17.77 -40.15 -15.48
C GLN A 5 -16.79 -39.12 -16.05
N SER A 6 -17.21 -37.85 -16.12
CA SER A 6 -16.26 -36.75 -16.31
C SER A 6 -15.61 -36.42 -14.96
N SER A 7 -14.61 -37.19 -14.56
CA SER A 7 -13.75 -36.82 -13.44
C SER A 7 -12.91 -35.61 -13.85
N GLU A 8 -13.17 -34.46 -13.22
CA GLU A 8 -12.50 -33.18 -13.47
C GLU A 8 -10.96 -33.29 -13.33
N PRO A 9 -10.17 -33.14 -14.41
CA PRO A 9 -8.71 -33.22 -14.35
C PRO A 9 -8.06 -32.12 -13.48
N THR A 10 -8.81 -31.05 -13.18
CA THR A 10 -8.37 -29.92 -12.35
C THR A 10 -8.36 -30.22 -10.86
N LYS A 11 -9.16 -31.18 -10.38
CA LYS A 11 -9.22 -31.52 -8.95
C LYS A 11 -7.97 -32.28 -8.50
N GLY A 12 -7.50 -33.24 -9.30
CA GLY A 12 -6.27 -33.99 -9.05
C GLY A 12 -5.02 -33.10 -9.05
N LEU A 13 -4.92 -32.13 -9.97
CA LEU A 13 -3.80 -31.20 -10.03
C LEU A 13 -3.71 -30.27 -8.80
N ARG A 14 -4.86 -29.78 -8.30
CA ARG A 14 -4.89 -28.94 -7.08
C ARG A 14 -4.49 -29.73 -5.85
N GLU A 15 -4.89 -30.99 -5.76
CA GLU A 15 -4.56 -31.87 -4.64
C GLU A 15 -3.08 -32.24 -4.62
N GLN A 16 -2.51 -32.60 -5.78
CA GLN A 16 -1.07 -32.81 -5.93
C GLN A 16 -0.25 -31.58 -5.55
N HIS A 17 -0.69 -30.39 -5.98
CA HIS A 17 -0.04 -29.14 -5.60
C HIS A 17 -0.10 -28.86 -4.09
N ARG A 18 -1.24 -29.14 -3.44
CA ARG A 18 -1.38 -29.02 -1.97
C ARG A 18 -0.43 -29.97 -1.23
N VAL A 19 -0.34 -31.22 -1.66
CA VAL A 19 0.56 -32.22 -1.07
C VAL A 19 2.02 -31.79 -1.22
N GLN A 20 2.42 -31.32 -2.41
CA GLN A 20 3.77 -30.80 -2.64
C GLN A 20 4.09 -29.59 -1.76
N MET A 21 3.13 -28.67 -1.58
CA MET A 21 3.30 -27.52 -0.70
C MET A 21 3.39 -27.91 0.79
N ALA A 22 2.60 -28.91 1.22
CA ALA A 22 2.67 -29.43 2.57
C ALA A 22 4.04 -30.08 2.84
N LEU A 23 4.52 -30.92 1.92
CA LEU A 23 5.85 -31.53 2.00
C LEU A 23 6.94 -30.47 2.02
N TYR A 24 6.88 -29.48 1.13
CA TYR A 24 7.80 -28.34 1.10
C TYR A 24 7.88 -27.63 2.45
N ARG A 25 6.73 -27.26 3.05
CA ARG A 25 6.69 -26.54 4.32
C ARG A 25 7.29 -27.38 5.45
N ARG A 26 7.00 -28.68 5.47
CA ARG A 26 7.54 -29.61 6.48
C ARG A 26 9.05 -29.81 6.33
N CYS A 27 9.57 -29.97 5.11
CA CYS A 27 11.01 -30.00 4.86
C CYS A 27 11.69 -28.70 5.29
N ARG A 28 11.09 -27.54 4.98
CA ARG A 28 11.59 -26.21 5.38
C ARG A 28 11.62 -25.98 6.89
N ARG A 29 10.84 -26.74 7.66
CA ARG A 29 10.86 -26.75 9.13
C ARG A 29 11.91 -27.72 9.71
N GLY A 30 12.58 -28.50 8.86
CA GLY A 30 13.55 -29.50 9.31
C GLY A 30 12.92 -30.73 9.96
N LEU A 31 11.67 -31.08 9.58
CA LEU A 31 11.03 -32.29 10.10
C LEU A 31 11.66 -33.54 9.46
N PRO A 32 12.27 -34.46 10.24
CA PRO A 32 12.97 -35.61 9.69
C PRO A 32 12.10 -36.46 8.78
N ASP A 33 10.87 -36.79 9.19
CA ASP A 33 9.96 -37.63 8.39
C ASP A 33 9.60 -37.02 7.04
N ALA A 34 9.58 -35.69 6.93
CA ALA A 34 9.35 -35.02 5.66
C ALA A 34 10.56 -35.09 4.74
N LEU A 35 11.78 -35.00 5.29
CA LEU A 35 13.01 -35.20 4.54
C LEU A 35 13.12 -36.66 4.04
N ARG A 36 12.76 -37.63 4.89
CA ARG A 36 12.68 -39.05 4.52
C ARG A 36 11.64 -39.29 3.43
N ALA A 37 10.44 -38.75 3.57
CA ALA A 37 9.39 -38.88 2.57
C ALA A 37 9.79 -38.26 1.22
N LEU A 38 10.52 -37.14 1.24
CA LEU A 38 11.06 -36.54 0.03
C LEU A 38 12.09 -37.44 -0.64
N LEU A 39 13.00 -38.05 0.14
CA LEU A 39 14.00 -38.98 -0.34
C LEU A 39 13.34 -40.23 -0.94
N TYR A 40 12.48 -40.92 -0.19
CA TYR A 40 11.81 -42.14 -0.70
C TYR A 40 10.96 -41.89 -1.96
N ARG A 41 10.35 -40.70 -2.06
CA ARG A 41 9.55 -40.37 -3.24
C ARG A 41 10.38 -40.18 -4.51
N ASN A 42 11.63 -39.73 -4.40
CA ASN A 42 12.43 -39.30 -5.56
C ASN A 42 13.75 -40.06 -5.72
N GLY A 43 14.17 -40.80 -4.71
CA GLY A 43 15.51 -41.38 -4.57
C GLY A 43 15.84 -42.27 -5.75
N ASP A 44 15.00 -43.25 -6.04
CA ASP A 44 15.21 -44.20 -7.13
C ASP A 44 15.33 -43.50 -8.49
N ARG A 45 14.55 -42.44 -8.73
CA ARG A 45 14.63 -41.68 -9.99
C ARG A 45 15.88 -40.82 -10.07
N TRP A 46 16.31 -40.21 -8.97
CA TRP A 46 17.56 -39.47 -8.92
C TRP A 46 18.76 -40.40 -9.10
N TYR A 47 18.72 -41.56 -8.47
CA TYR A 47 19.73 -42.61 -8.62
C TYR A 47 19.79 -43.13 -10.06
N THR A 48 18.63 -43.41 -10.66
CA THR A 48 18.55 -43.82 -12.08
C THR A 48 19.17 -42.76 -13.00
N ALA A 49 18.90 -41.47 -12.76
CA ALA A 49 19.53 -40.40 -13.54
C ALA A 49 21.06 -40.38 -13.38
N GLY A 50 21.56 -40.69 -12.18
CA GLY A 50 22.98 -40.85 -11.93
C GLY A 50 23.59 -42.02 -12.71
N LEU A 51 22.97 -43.19 -12.64
CA LEU A 51 23.43 -44.39 -13.36
C LEU A 51 23.46 -44.24 -14.89
N MET A 52 22.61 -43.37 -15.45
CA MET A 52 22.63 -43.09 -16.89
C MET A 52 23.89 -42.36 -17.36
N ILE A 53 24.67 -41.80 -16.44
CA ILE A 53 25.83 -40.94 -16.73
C ILE A 53 27.10 -41.49 -16.09
N SER A 54 27.03 -41.90 -14.82
CA SER A 54 28.18 -42.35 -14.06
C SER A 54 28.75 -43.66 -14.58
N SER A 55 30.07 -43.84 -14.46
CA SER A 55 30.78 -45.05 -14.91
C SER A 55 30.46 -46.29 -14.08
N ASP A 56 30.03 -46.11 -12.83
CA ASP A 56 29.66 -47.17 -11.90
C ASP A 56 28.64 -46.69 -10.85
N GLU A 57 28.16 -47.64 -10.03
CA GLU A 57 27.18 -47.37 -8.97
C GLU A 57 27.73 -46.49 -7.83
N ALA A 58 29.04 -46.55 -7.58
CA ALA A 58 29.68 -45.79 -6.50
C ALA A 58 29.73 -44.30 -6.84
N ALA A 59 30.13 -43.97 -8.07
CA ALA A 59 30.13 -42.61 -8.61
C ALA A 59 28.70 -42.02 -8.64
N ALA A 60 27.71 -42.81 -9.08
CA ALA A 60 26.31 -42.39 -9.03
C ALA A 60 25.85 -42.09 -7.59
N GLY A 61 26.30 -42.90 -6.63
CA GLY A 61 26.04 -42.70 -5.21
C GLY A 61 26.65 -41.40 -4.66
N GLU A 62 27.90 -41.09 -4.99
CA GLU A 62 28.54 -39.84 -4.56
C GLU A 62 27.87 -38.60 -5.14
N VAL A 63 27.51 -38.63 -6.44
CA VAL A 63 26.74 -37.55 -7.08
C VAL A 63 25.42 -37.33 -6.34
N MET A 64 24.72 -38.41 -6.00
CA MET A 64 23.45 -38.33 -5.29
C MET A 64 23.61 -37.77 -3.87
N VAL A 65 24.65 -38.18 -3.14
CA VAL A 65 24.98 -37.63 -1.80
C VAL A 65 25.29 -36.14 -1.89
N ALA A 66 26.09 -35.72 -2.87
CA ALA A 66 26.43 -34.31 -3.08
C ALA A 66 25.20 -33.47 -3.43
N ALA A 67 24.35 -33.94 -4.35
CA ALA A 67 23.11 -33.27 -4.74
C ALA A 67 22.13 -33.18 -3.56
N TRP A 68 21.99 -34.25 -2.77
CA TRP A 68 21.12 -34.29 -1.60
C TRP A 68 21.58 -33.33 -0.50
N ARG A 69 22.87 -33.36 -0.15
CA ARG A 69 23.47 -32.41 0.81
C ARG A 69 23.24 -30.97 0.36
N SER A 70 23.52 -30.67 -0.91
CA SER A 70 23.30 -29.33 -1.49
C SER A 70 21.84 -28.88 -1.40
N LEU A 71 20.88 -29.79 -1.60
CA LEU A 71 19.46 -29.48 -1.47
C LEU A 71 19.09 -29.14 -0.03
N LEU A 72 19.55 -29.96 0.92
CA LEU A 72 19.28 -29.77 2.35
C LEU A 72 19.91 -28.48 2.89
N GLU A 73 21.14 -28.15 2.46
CA GLU A 73 21.77 -26.87 2.80
C GLU A 73 21.00 -25.67 2.23
N GLN A 74 20.45 -25.79 1.03
CA GLN A 74 19.60 -24.75 0.47
C GLN A 74 18.31 -24.54 1.26
N LEU A 75 17.76 -25.58 1.91
CA LEU A 75 16.62 -25.44 2.82
C LEU A 75 16.91 -24.56 4.03
N CYS A 76 18.18 -24.29 4.37
CA CYS A 76 18.57 -23.34 5.42
C CYS A 76 18.50 -21.87 4.96
N ARG A 77 18.52 -21.58 3.64
CA ARG A 77 18.53 -20.20 3.12
C ARG A 77 17.24 -19.44 3.43
N LEU A 78 17.33 -18.11 3.57
CA LEU A 78 16.17 -17.24 3.79
C LEU A 78 15.13 -17.43 2.69
N ARG A 79 15.57 -17.33 1.43
CA ARG A 79 14.77 -17.56 0.23
C ARG A 79 15.04 -18.95 -0.33
N PHE A 80 13.96 -19.70 -0.53
CA PHE A 80 13.97 -20.96 -1.28
C PHE A 80 12.85 -20.86 -2.33
N GLY A 81 13.23 -20.56 -3.56
CA GLY A 81 12.31 -20.42 -4.69
C GLY A 81 12.04 -21.76 -5.37
N GLY A 82 10.78 -21.99 -5.76
CA GLY A 82 10.34 -23.23 -6.39
C GLY A 82 10.08 -24.38 -5.40
N GLY A 83 9.35 -25.41 -5.84
CA GLY A 83 9.10 -26.60 -5.03
C GLY A 83 10.37 -27.41 -4.76
N VAL A 84 10.47 -28.06 -3.59
CA VAL A 84 11.68 -28.81 -3.18
C VAL A 84 12.07 -29.87 -4.21
N GLU A 85 11.08 -30.56 -4.78
CA GLU A 85 11.26 -31.58 -5.81
C GLU A 85 11.92 -31.00 -7.08
N ARG A 86 11.38 -29.89 -7.61
CA ARG A 86 11.95 -29.20 -8.77
C ARG A 86 13.39 -28.75 -8.50
N ARG A 87 13.65 -28.28 -7.28
CA ARG A 87 15.00 -27.85 -6.89
C ARG A 87 15.96 -29.02 -6.74
N GLY A 88 15.50 -30.16 -6.22
CA GLY A 88 16.25 -31.40 -6.17
C GLY A 88 16.69 -31.86 -7.55
N TRP A 89 15.76 -31.94 -8.50
CA TRP A 89 16.08 -32.23 -9.91
C TRP A 89 17.08 -31.25 -10.52
N ALA A 90 16.96 -29.96 -10.23
CA ALA A 90 17.91 -28.97 -10.71
C ALA A 90 19.33 -29.18 -10.17
N LEU A 91 19.47 -29.66 -8.92
CA LEU A 91 20.76 -29.92 -8.29
C LEU A 91 21.37 -31.24 -8.72
N VAL A 92 20.55 -32.29 -8.89
CA VAL A 92 20.97 -33.55 -9.52
C VAL A 92 21.49 -33.27 -10.93
N ARG A 93 20.75 -32.47 -11.72
CA ARG A 93 21.22 -32.07 -13.06
C ARG A 93 22.52 -31.28 -13.01
N ALA A 94 22.67 -30.36 -12.05
CA ALA A 94 23.87 -29.53 -11.94
C ALA A 94 25.10 -30.37 -11.59
N THR A 95 24.98 -31.27 -10.62
CA THR A 95 26.05 -32.19 -10.22
C THR A 95 26.41 -33.15 -11.37
N LEU A 96 25.43 -33.75 -12.05
CA LEU A 96 25.70 -34.61 -13.22
C LEU A 96 26.34 -33.85 -14.40
N ALA A 97 26.07 -32.54 -14.53
CA ALA A 97 26.64 -31.74 -15.59
C ALA A 97 28.13 -31.45 -15.40
N GLU A 98 28.65 -31.59 -14.17
CA GLU A 98 30.08 -31.50 -13.89
C GLU A 98 30.85 -32.68 -14.51
N ASP A 99 30.21 -33.87 -14.56
CA ASP A 99 30.84 -35.10 -15.07
C ASP A 99 30.66 -35.27 -16.59
N ALA A 100 29.45 -35.13 -17.12
CA ALA A 100 29.11 -35.43 -18.52
C ALA A 100 28.63 -34.22 -19.34
N GLY A 101 28.68 -33.03 -18.74
CA GLY A 101 28.25 -31.81 -19.39
C GLY A 101 26.73 -31.57 -19.38
N PRO A 102 26.30 -30.33 -19.69
CA PRO A 102 24.94 -29.87 -19.41
C PRO A 102 23.86 -30.54 -20.29
N ARG A 103 24.22 -30.95 -21.52
CA ARG A 103 23.27 -31.57 -22.45
C ARG A 103 22.93 -32.99 -22.03
N GLU A 104 23.93 -33.79 -21.65
CA GLU A 104 23.75 -35.18 -21.25
C GLU A 104 23.04 -35.26 -19.90
N ALA A 105 23.46 -34.44 -18.93
CA ALA A 105 22.76 -34.28 -17.65
C ALA A 105 21.28 -33.91 -17.82
N SER A 106 20.96 -33.01 -18.75
CA SER A 106 19.57 -32.64 -19.01
C SER A 106 18.75 -33.79 -19.62
N ARG A 107 19.34 -34.59 -20.52
CA ARG A 107 18.66 -35.77 -21.10
C ARG A 107 18.43 -36.85 -20.06
N ALA A 108 19.44 -37.18 -19.25
CA ALA A 108 19.32 -38.19 -18.20
C ALA A 108 18.24 -37.82 -17.17
N VAL A 109 18.25 -36.57 -16.69
CA VAL A 109 17.23 -36.07 -15.76
C VAL A 109 15.84 -36.07 -16.39
N ALA A 110 15.70 -35.66 -17.65
CA ALA A 110 14.40 -35.68 -18.33
C ALA A 110 13.88 -37.11 -18.52
N ALA A 111 14.74 -38.05 -18.88
CA ALA A 111 14.37 -39.47 -19.01
C ALA A 111 13.93 -40.03 -17.65
N ALA A 112 14.74 -39.85 -16.61
CA ALA A 112 14.47 -40.38 -15.28
C ALA A 112 13.25 -39.74 -14.58
N ALA A 113 13.01 -38.44 -14.80
CA ALA A 113 11.87 -37.75 -14.22
C ALA A 113 10.52 -38.28 -14.74
N ASN A 114 10.50 -38.76 -15.99
CA ASN A 114 9.32 -39.32 -16.66
C ASN A 114 9.09 -40.81 -16.34
N LEU A 115 10.00 -41.46 -15.61
CA LEU A 115 9.82 -42.85 -15.21
C LEU A 115 8.68 -42.97 -14.20
N THR A 116 7.91 -44.06 -14.32
CA THR A 116 7.03 -44.50 -13.23
C THR A 116 7.87 -45.01 -12.06
N PRO A 117 7.39 -44.94 -10.80
CA PRO A 117 8.15 -45.41 -9.65
C PRO A 117 8.69 -46.84 -9.83
N ASP A 118 7.87 -47.73 -10.36
CA ASP A 118 8.19 -49.17 -10.51
C ASP A 118 9.20 -49.45 -11.64
N THR A 119 9.49 -48.46 -12.48
CA THR A 119 10.47 -48.55 -13.58
C THR A 119 11.82 -47.93 -13.25
N ALA A 120 11.93 -47.23 -12.13
CA ALA A 120 13.21 -46.68 -11.69
C ALA A 120 14.09 -47.78 -11.09
N VAL A 121 15.40 -47.66 -11.27
CA VAL A 121 16.35 -48.55 -10.61
C VAL A 121 16.30 -48.27 -9.11
N ALA A 122 16.01 -49.31 -8.32
CA ALA A 122 15.95 -49.20 -6.87
C ALA A 122 17.31 -48.81 -6.30
N MET A 123 17.33 -47.79 -5.46
CA MET A 123 18.54 -47.34 -4.80
C MET A 123 19.06 -48.41 -3.82
N PRO A 124 20.38 -48.71 -3.80
CA PRO A 124 20.95 -49.62 -2.82
C PRO A 124 20.65 -49.20 -1.38
N ALA A 125 20.43 -50.18 -0.50
CA ALA A 125 20.09 -49.92 0.90
C ALA A 125 21.20 -49.14 1.64
N GLU A 126 22.46 -49.41 1.31
CA GLU A 126 23.63 -48.70 1.86
C GLU A 126 23.63 -47.22 1.48
N LEU A 127 23.36 -46.90 0.21
CA LEU A 127 23.24 -45.52 -0.26
C LEU A 127 22.05 -44.81 0.40
N THR A 128 20.92 -45.51 0.53
CA THR A 128 19.75 -45.01 1.26
C THR A 128 20.12 -44.64 2.70
N GLY A 129 20.83 -45.53 3.41
CA GLY A 129 21.32 -45.28 4.77
C GLY A 129 22.21 -44.04 4.86
N ARG A 130 23.15 -43.87 3.92
CA ARG A 130 24.01 -42.68 3.85
C ARG A 130 23.20 -41.39 3.67
N LEU A 131 22.23 -41.38 2.76
CA LEU A 131 21.40 -40.19 2.49
C LEU A 131 20.47 -39.84 3.66
N LEU A 132 19.96 -40.86 4.35
CA LEU A 132 19.19 -40.68 5.59
C LEU A 132 20.06 -40.10 6.69
N ALA A 133 21.31 -40.58 6.85
CA ALA A 133 22.25 -40.02 7.82
C ALA A 133 22.53 -38.53 7.55
N VAL A 134 22.70 -38.12 6.28
CA VAL A 134 22.85 -36.70 5.91
C VAL A 134 21.58 -35.90 6.25
N ALA A 135 20.40 -36.48 6.06
CA ALA A 135 19.14 -35.83 6.43
C ALA A 135 19.02 -35.63 7.95
N ASP A 136 19.38 -36.65 8.74
CA ASP A 136 19.36 -36.59 10.21
C ASP A 136 20.41 -35.61 10.75
N GLU A 137 21.59 -35.54 10.13
CA GLU A 137 22.66 -34.57 10.44
C GLU A 137 22.19 -33.12 10.20
N LEU A 138 21.53 -32.85 9.07
CA LEU A 138 21.15 -31.48 8.67
C LEU A 138 19.78 -31.03 9.18
N ALA A 139 18.89 -31.95 9.57
CA ALA A 139 17.58 -31.65 10.15
C ALA A 139 17.62 -30.60 11.28
N PRO A 140 18.48 -30.72 12.32
CA PRO A 140 18.54 -29.71 13.38
C PRO A 140 19.00 -28.34 12.87
N ARG A 141 19.91 -28.29 11.90
CA ARG A 141 20.36 -27.03 11.28
C ARG A 141 19.23 -26.37 10.49
N ILE A 142 18.46 -27.14 9.74
CA ILE A 142 17.30 -26.64 8.99
C ILE A 142 16.22 -26.11 9.96
N ARG A 143 16.00 -26.79 11.09
CA ARG A 143 15.07 -26.36 12.14
C ARG A 143 15.52 -25.04 12.79
N ALA A 144 16.79 -24.92 13.18
CA ALA A 144 17.33 -23.68 13.74
C ALA A 144 17.22 -22.52 12.73
N ALA A 145 17.49 -22.78 11.44
CA ALA A 145 17.29 -21.78 10.39
C ALA A 145 15.80 -21.40 10.24
N PHE A 146 14.88 -22.34 10.39
CA PHE A 146 13.44 -22.05 10.41
C PHE A 146 13.07 -21.11 11.56
N GLU A 147 13.50 -21.40 12.78
CA GLU A 147 13.24 -20.56 13.95
C GLU A 147 13.82 -19.15 13.81
N ALA A 148 15.02 -19.01 13.23
CA ALA A 148 15.60 -17.71 12.92
C ALA A 148 14.76 -16.93 11.91
N ARG A 149 14.29 -17.59 10.84
CA ARG A 149 13.42 -16.96 9.84
C ARG A 149 12.06 -16.58 10.40
N ASP A 150 11.48 -17.45 11.22
CA ASP A 150 10.19 -17.21 11.85
C ASP A 150 10.25 -15.96 12.73
N ARG A 151 11.29 -15.83 13.58
CA ARG A 151 11.59 -14.63 14.38
C ARG A 151 11.68 -13.36 13.54
N VAL A 152 12.40 -13.39 12.41
CA VAL A 152 12.48 -12.23 11.50
C VAL A 152 11.11 -11.87 10.95
N THR A 153 10.32 -12.85 10.50
CA THR A 153 9.00 -12.59 9.92
C THR A 153 7.98 -12.11 10.95
N THR A 154 8.02 -12.62 12.18
CA THR A 154 7.14 -12.16 13.26
C THR A 154 7.51 -10.75 13.70
N THR A 155 8.81 -10.44 13.80
CA THR A 155 9.29 -9.10 14.15
C THR A 155 8.92 -8.07 13.07
N LEU A 156 9.10 -8.40 11.79
CA LEU A 156 8.70 -7.52 10.69
C LEU A 156 7.19 -7.27 10.63
N ARG A 157 6.37 -8.31 10.86
CA ARG A 157 4.91 -8.15 10.93
C ARG A 157 4.49 -7.31 12.13
N GLY A 158 5.12 -7.51 13.29
CA GLY A 158 4.89 -6.69 14.48
C GLY A 158 5.24 -5.21 14.25
N GLY A 159 6.39 -4.94 13.61
CA GLY A 159 6.81 -3.59 13.24
C GLY A 159 5.88 -2.91 12.26
N LEU A 160 5.41 -3.62 11.22
CA LEU A 160 4.41 -3.09 10.28
C LEU A 160 3.07 -2.78 10.95
N GLY A 161 2.63 -3.63 11.89
CA GLY A 161 1.44 -3.35 12.70
C GLY A 161 1.55 -2.06 13.50
N LEU A 162 2.71 -1.84 14.13
CA LEU A 162 2.98 -0.61 14.88
C LEU A 162 2.95 0.64 13.99
N VAL A 163 3.58 0.59 12.81
CA VAL A 163 3.57 1.70 11.84
C VAL A 163 2.15 2.02 11.37
N ALA A 164 1.34 1.00 11.09
CA ALA A 164 -0.06 1.19 10.68
C ALA A 164 -0.89 1.85 11.78
N VAL A 165 -0.70 1.44 13.03
CA VAL A 165 -1.37 2.06 14.18
C VAL A 165 -0.96 3.53 14.29
N VAL A 166 0.33 3.85 14.29
CA VAL A 166 0.82 5.23 14.38
C VAL A 166 0.27 6.10 13.24
N ALA A 167 0.27 5.59 12.00
CA ALA A 167 -0.28 6.32 10.86
C ALA A 167 -1.78 6.61 11.02
N LEU A 168 -2.56 5.66 11.52
CA LEU A 168 -3.98 5.86 11.82
C LEU A 168 -4.19 6.89 12.94
N THR A 169 -3.38 6.85 13.99
CA THR A 169 -3.47 7.83 15.09
C THR A 169 -3.16 9.24 14.59
N VAL A 170 -2.13 9.41 13.76
CA VAL A 170 -1.77 10.70 13.16
C VAL A 170 -2.87 11.18 12.21
N ALA A 171 -3.41 10.30 11.37
CA ALA A 171 -4.51 10.66 10.47
C ALA A 171 -5.77 11.10 11.23
N MET A 172 -6.14 10.39 12.29
CA MET A 172 -7.25 10.77 13.17
C MET A 172 -7.01 12.13 13.84
N TRP A 173 -5.79 12.36 14.33
CA TRP A 173 -5.42 13.63 14.93
C TRP A 173 -5.50 14.79 13.92
N LEU A 174 -5.00 14.60 12.70
CA LEU A 174 -5.11 15.60 11.63
C LEU A 174 -6.57 15.90 11.24
N LEU A 175 -7.43 14.89 11.21
CA LEU A 175 -8.86 15.07 10.96
C LEU A 175 -9.55 15.88 12.07
N LEU A 176 -9.22 15.61 13.32
CA LEU A 176 -9.72 16.39 14.47
C LEU A 176 -9.24 17.84 14.39
N MET A 177 -7.97 18.07 14.05
CA MET A 177 -7.42 19.42 13.90
C MET A 177 -8.01 20.17 12.71
N ALA A 178 -8.25 19.50 11.57
CA ALA A 178 -8.95 20.09 10.43
C ALA A 178 -10.39 20.48 10.78
N GLY A 179 -11.08 19.70 11.64
CA GLY A 179 -12.40 20.05 12.16
C GLY A 179 -12.39 21.25 13.12
N GLN A 180 -11.31 21.46 13.87
CA GLN A 180 -11.16 22.63 14.74
C GLN A 180 -10.71 23.90 14.00
N ALA A 181 -9.99 23.77 12.88
CA ALA A 181 -9.67 24.91 12.02
C ALA A 181 -10.90 25.49 11.31
N ALA A 182 -12.03 24.77 11.30
CA ALA A 182 -13.34 25.25 10.89
C ALA A 182 -14.12 25.94 12.04
N ASP A 183 -13.43 26.48 13.06
CA ASP A 183 -14.03 27.33 14.08
C ASP A 183 -14.43 28.67 13.44
N SER A 184 -15.64 28.66 12.89
CA SER A 184 -16.32 29.80 12.27
C SER A 184 -16.23 31.11 13.09
N GLY A 185 -16.10 31.01 14.42
CA GLY A 185 -15.93 32.15 15.32
C GLY A 185 -14.59 32.89 15.21
N VAL A 186 -13.49 32.24 14.80
CA VAL A 186 -12.18 32.91 14.67
C VAL A 186 -12.15 33.79 13.42
N ILE A 187 -12.61 33.24 12.29
CA ILE A 187 -12.63 33.97 11.02
C ILE A 187 -13.60 35.16 11.11
N TRP A 188 -14.78 34.98 11.72
CA TRP A 188 -15.70 36.10 11.98
C TRP A 188 -15.09 37.19 12.85
N ARG A 189 -14.38 36.82 13.93
CA ARG A 189 -13.71 37.79 14.79
C ARG A 189 -12.71 38.63 13.99
N CYS A 190 -11.93 38.00 13.11
CA CYS A 190 -10.98 38.69 12.25
C CYS A 190 -11.65 39.63 11.23
N VAL A 191 -12.75 39.21 10.58
CA VAL A 191 -13.53 40.05 9.66
C VAL A 191 -14.09 41.27 10.40
N ARG A 192 -14.71 41.06 11.56
CA ARG A 192 -15.26 42.14 12.39
C ARG A 192 -14.19 43.12 12.86
N GLU A 193 -13.04 42.63 13.33
CA GLU A 193 -11.93 43.49 13.75
C GLU A 193 -11.40 44.35 12.59
N ARG A 194 -11.32 43.79 11.37
CA ARG A 194 -10.92 44.55 10.17
C ARG A 194 -11.94 45.64 9.81
N VAL A 195 -13.24 45.32 9.84
CA VAL A 195 -14.31 46.29 9.58
C VAL A 195 -14.26 47.46 10.57
N ILE A 196 -14.06 47.17 11.86
CA ILE A 196 -13.96 48.20 12.90
C ILE A 196 -12.66 49.01 12.77
N ALA A 197 -11.52 48.34 12.59
CA ALA A 197 -10.21 49.01 12.57
C ALA A 197 -10.02 49.94 11.38
N ALA A 198 -10.64 49.63 10.23
CA ALA A 198 -10.56 50.42 9.01
C ALA A 198 -11.75 51.38 8.83
N ASP A 199 -12.66 51.48 9.81
CA ASP A 199 -13.88 52.30 9.75
C ASP A 199 -14.63 52.18 8.42
N MET A 200 -14.86 50.95 7.98
CA MET A 200 -15.40 50.69 6.63
C MET A 200 -16.84 51.20 6.45
N ALA A 201 -17.60 51.31 7.53
CA ALA A 201 -18.90 51.99 7.52
C ALA A 201 -18.76 53.51 7.29
N GLY A 202 -17.74 54.13 7.91
CA GLY A 202 -17.38 55.53 7.67
C GLY A 202 -16.98 55.79 6.22
N ILE A 203 -16.17 54.91 5.62
CA ILE A 203 -15.79 54.98 4.19
C ILE A 203 -17.02 55.01 3.28
N ILE A 204 -18.02 54.17 3.56
CA ILE A 204 -19.28 54.15 2.79
C ILE A 204 -20.13 55.40 3.05
N GLY A 205 -20.14 55.93 4.27
CA GLY A 205 -20.83 57.19 4.60
C GLY A 205 -20.23 58.40 3.88
N ASP A 206 -18.89 58.47 3.83
CA ASP A 206 -18.15 59.49 3.09
C ASP A 206 -18.41 59.36 1.59
N ALA A 207 -18.40 58.13 1.05
CA ALA A 207 -18.79 57.87 -0.33
C ALA A 207 -20.22 58.33 -0.61
N HIS A 208 -21.21 57.93 0.19
CA HIS A 208 -22.60 58.35 -0.02
C HIS A 208 -22.75 59.88 -0.03
N SER A 209 -22.00 60.58 0.83
CA SER A 209 -21.98 62.04 0.89
C SER A 209 -21.35 62.68 -0.35
N GLU A 210 -20.26 62.11 -0.87
CA GLU A 210 -19.59 62.57 -2.09
C GLU A 210 -20.48 62.37 -3.33
N PHE A 211 -21.12 61.21 -3.45
CA PHE A 211 -22.07 60.93 -4.53
C PHE A 211 -23.31 61.85 -4.52
N ALA A 212 -23.77 62.26 -3.32
CA ALA A 212 -24.86 63.22 -3.19
C ALA A 212 -24.48 64.63 -3.70
N ILE A 213 -23.19 64.99 -3.70
CA ILE A 213 -22.68 66.30 -4.12
C ILE A 213 -22.44 66.37 -5.65
N PHE A 214 -22.04 65.26 -6.28
CA PHE A 214 -21.65 65.23 -7.70
C PHE A 214 -22.77 64.90 -8.70
N GLU A 215 -24.02 64.71 -8.26
CA GLU A 215 -25.21 64.48 -9.12
C GLU A 215 -25.09 63.33 -10.15
N GLU A 216 -24.18 62.38 -9.97
CA GLU A 216 -24.12 61.15 -10.78
C GLU A 216 -25.24 60.19 -10.36
N ARG A 217 -26.48 60.48 -10.81
CA ARG A 217 -27.67 59.66 -10.55
C ARG A 217 -27.66 58.34 -11.32
N GLY A 218 -26.96 57.35 -10.78
CA GLY A 218 -27.31 55.94 -10.98
C GLY A 218 -28.07 55.44 -9.76
N GLN A 219 -29.40 55.26 -9.85
CA GLN A 219 -30.22 54.72 -8.76
C GLN A 219 -29.69 53.37 -8.20
N GLY A 220 -28.94 52.61 -9.01
CA GLY A 220 -28.27 51.39 -8.57
C GLY A 220 -27.08 51.65 -7.63
N SER A 221 -26.21 52.62 -7.92
CA SER A 221 -25.00 52.88 -7.13
C SER A 221 -25.31 53.33 -5.69
N GLU A 222 -26.33 54.16 -5.53
CA GLU A 222 -26.78 54.67 -4.23
C GLU A 222 -27.33 53.54 -3.34
N VAL A 223 -28.11 52.64 -3.94
CA VAL A 223 -28.67 51.47 -3.23
C VAL A 223 -27.56 50.52 -2.80
N VAL A 224 -26.58 50.23 -3.65
CA VAL A 224 -25.46 49.33 -3.31
C VAL A 224 -24.62 49.95 -2.17
N LEU A 225 -24.31 51.24 -2.22
CA LEU A 225 -23.61 51.94 -1.12
C LEU A 225 -24.40 51.87 0.19
N GLN A 226 -25.69 52.17 0.15
CA GLN A 226 -26.54 52.12 1.34
C GLN A 226 -26.60 50.71 1.94
N GLN A 227 -26.79 49.68 1.12
CA GLN A 227 -26.85 48.29 1.59
C GLN A 227 -25.50 47.79 2.10
N ALA A 228 -24.40 48.17 1.47
CA ALA A 228 -23.05 47.86 1.94
C ALA A 228 -22.79 48.50 3.32
N GLY A 229 -23.15 49.77 3.49
CA GLY A 229 -23.03 50.48 4.77
C GLY A 229 -23.79 49.77 5.89
N LEU A 230 -25.05 49.39 5.63
CA LEU A 230 -25.88 48.68 6.61
C LEU A 230 -25.30 47.31 7.00
N ILE A 231 -24.75 46.54 6.05
CA ILE A 231 -24.11 45.25 6.36
C ILE A 231 -22.84 45.47 7.20
N LEU A 232 -21.99 46.44 6.84
CA LEU A 232 -20.74 46.71 7.57
C LEU A 232 -21.01 47.22 8.99
N GLU A 233 -22.04 48.06 9.18
CA GLU A 233 -22.50 48.48 10.51
C GLU A 233 -23.01 47.29 11.34
N GLU A 234 -23.78 46.39 10.72
CA GLU A 234 -24.29 45.19 11.40
C GLU A 234 -23.15 44.23 11.78
N ILE A 235 -22.12 44.11 10.94
CA ILE A 235 -20.88 43.37 11.23
C ILE A 235 -20.13 44.00 12.42
N ALA A 236 -19.93 45.31 12.40
CA ALA A 236 -19.22 46.02 13.47
C ALA A 236 -19.93 45.89 14.82
N ASN A 237 -21.26 46.00 14.81
CA ASN A 237 -22.12 45.96 16.00
C ASN A 237 -22.49 44.56 16.46
N ALA A 238 -22.19 43.52 15.67
CA ALA A 238 -22.48 42.15 16.07
C ALA A 238 -21.74 41.77 17.38
N PRO A 239 -22.37 40.98 18.28
CA PRO A 239 -21.70 40.51 19.48
C PRO A 239 -20.50 39.64 19.13
N GLN A 240 -19.44 39.68 19.95
CA GLN A 240 -18.20 38.90 19.76
C GLN A 240 -18.41 37.38 19.69
N ALA A 241 -19.56 36.90 20.15
CA ALA A 241 -20.00 35.51 20.11
C ALA A 241 -21.17 35.29 19.14
N ALA A 242 -21.26 36.08 18.05
CA ALA A 242 -22.31 35.90 17.05
C ALA A 242 -22.27 34.46 16.50
N SER A 243 -23.45 33.85 16.44
CA SER A 243 -23.64 32.49 15.94
C SER A 243 -23.29 32.39 14.45
N PRO A 244 -22.77 31.26 13.95
CA PRO A 244 -22.58 31.01 12.52
C PRO A 244 -23.81 31.27 11.65
N LEU A 245 -25.01 31.24 12.25
CA LEU A 245 -26.27 31.59 11.59
C LEU A 245 -26.37 33.09 11.23
N VAL A 246 -25.80 33.97 12.05
CA VAL A 246 -25.75 35.41 11.76
C VAL A 246 -24.79 35.68 10.59
N MET A 247 -23.69 34.91 10.52
CA MET A 247 -22.75 34.96 9.39
C MET A 247 -23.39 34.53 8.09
N GLY A 248 -24.03 33.35 8.08
CA GLY A 248 -24.74 32.88 6.88
C GLY A 248 -25.81 33.86 6.43
N TYR A 249 -26.56 34.45 7.37
CA TYR A 249 -27.56 35.47 7.05
C TYR A 249 -26.97 36.73 6.39
N LEU A 250 -25.85 37.25 6.91
CA LEU A 250 -25.18 38.42 6.35
C LEU A 250 -24.54 38.10 4.98
N GLY A 251 -23.94 36.92 4.84
CA GLY A 251 -23.41 36.42 3.57
C GLY A 251 -24.50 36.24 2.51
N ASP A 252 -25.63 35.64 2.87
CA ASP A 252 -26.80 35.49 2.00
C ASP A 252 -27.37 36.84 1.56
N ARG A 253 -27.45 37.82 2.47
CA ARG A 253 -27.91 39.17 2.16
C ARG A 253 -26.94 39.91 1.24
N SER A 254 -25.63 39.82 1.49
CA SER A 254 -24.62 40.43 0.61
C SER A 254 -24.66 39.83 -0.79
N ARG A 255 -24.77 38.50 -0.92
CA ARG A 255 -24.89 37.80 -2.20
C ARG A 255 -26.15 38.17 -2.96
N ALA A 256 -27.29 38.25 -2.28
CA ALA A 256 -28.57 38.57 -2.90
C ALA A 256 -28.55 39.96 -3.55
N GLU A 257 -27.85 40.91 -2.93
CA GLU A 257 -27.71 42.30 -3.40
C GLU A 257 -26.43 42.52 -4.24
N ARG A 258 -25.60 41.48 -4.44
CA ARG A 258 -24.32 41.51 -5.18
C ARG A 258 -23.40 42.65 -4.73
N LEU A 259 -23.27 42.84 -3.42
CA LEU A 259 -22.60 44.04 -2.88
C LEU A 259 -21.10 44.04 -3.11
N ALA A 260 -20.42 42.89 -3.05
CA ALA A 260 -18.99 42.82 -3.34
C ALA A 260 -18.68 43.27 -4.78
N GLU A 261 -19.42 42.74 -5.74
CA GLU A 261 -19.29 43.09 -7.15
C GLU A 261 -19.68 44.55 -7.41
N GLY A 262 -20.79 45.02 -6.83
CA GLY A 262 -21.22 46.41 -6.96
C GLY A 262 -20.22 47.41 -6.36
N MET A 263 -19.59 47.09 -5.23
CA MET A 263 -18.52 47.91 -4.65
C MET A 263 -17.24 47.87 -5.48
N ALA A 264 -16.89 46.72 -6.06
CA ALA A 264 -15.74 46.59 -6.95
C ALA A 264 -15.92 47.45 -8.21
N GLU A 265 -17.08 47.38 -8.86
CA GLU A 265 -17.40 48.19 -10.04
C GLU A 265 -17.40 49.69 -9.74
N LEU A 266 -17.78 50.11 -8.52
CA LEU A 266 -17.68 51.49 -8.10
C LEU A 266 -16.21 51.88 -7.87
N GLY A 267 -15.46 51.06 -7.14
CA GLY A 267 -14.03 51.30 -6.89
C GLY A 267 -13.20 51.38 -8.16
N GLU A 268 -13.52 50.61 -9.20
CA GLU A 268 -12.85 50.68 -10.51
C GLU A 268 -13.22 51.93 -11.32
N ARG A 269 -14.44 52.46 -11.12
CA ARG A 269 -14.91 53.68 -11.80
C ARG A 269 -14.23 54.94 -11.27
N TYR A 270 -13.84 54.96 -10.00
CA TYR A 270 -13.17 56.12 -9.38
C TYR A 270 -11.66 55.88 -9.25
N SER A 271 -10.87 56.91 -9.56
CA SER A 271 -9.42 56.85 -9.45
C SER A 271 -8.92 57.50 -8.16
N GLY A 272 -7.77 57.05 -7.65
CA GLY A 272 -7.15 57.62 -6.45
C GLY A 272 -7.51 56.89 -5.16
N ALA A 273 -7.29 57.56 -4.03
CA ALA A 273 -7.46 56.97 -2.69
C ALA A 273 -8.89 56.46 -2.45
N PHE A 274 -9.88 57.23 -2.88
CA PHE A 274 -11.30 56.89 -2.75
C PHE A 274 -11.68 55.58 -3.46
N GLY A 275 -11.18 55.36 -4.69
CA GLY A 275 -11.39 54.09 -5.40
C GLY A 275 -10.73 52.89 -4.69
N GLN A 276 -9.56 53.09 -4.08
CA GLN A 276 -8.89 52.04 -3.29
C GLN A 276 -9.65 51.69 -2.01
N ASP A 277 -10.28 52.68 -1.37
CA ASP A 277 -11.08 52.46 -0.17
C ASP A 277 -12.34 51.64 -0.50
N LEU A 278 -13.03 51.93 -1.62
CA LEU A 278 -14.17 51.13 -2.10
C LEU A 278 -13.78 49.70 -2.51
N LEU A 279 -12.62 49.52 -3.16
CA LEU A 279 -12.08 48.19 -3.46
C LEU A 279 -11.75 47.40 -2.19
N SER A 280 -11.27 48.07 -1.14
CA SER A 280 -11.00 47.44 0.15
C SER A 280 -12.28 46.96 0.83
N VAL A 281 -13.37 47.71 0.68
CA VAL A 281 -14.71 47.29 1.13
C VAL A 281 -15.21 46.11 0.30
N ALA A 282 -15.03 46.10 -1.02
CA ALA A 282 -15.42 45.01 -1.90
C ALA A 282 -14.79 43.66 -1.49
N LEU A 283 -13.49 43.65 -1.18
CA LEU A 283 -12.77 42.45 -0.73
C LEU A 283 -13.30 41.89 0.59
N ILE A 284 -13.74 42.76 1.50
CA ILE A 284 -14.34 42.33 2.77
C ILE A 284 -15.71 41.72 2.54
N LEU A 285 -16.51 42.32 1.67
CA LEU A 285 -17.82 41.79 1.32
C LEU A 285 -17.70 40.46 0.58
N GLU A 286 -16.68 40.27 -0.27
CA GLU A 286 -16.39 38.97 -0.90
C GLU A 286 -16.08 37.89 0.14
N GLU A 287 -15.29 38.22 1.16
CA GLU A 287 -15.00 37.32 2.27
C GLU A 287 -16.25 37.00 3.12
N VAL A 288 -17.19 37.95 3.23
CA VAL A 288 -18.50 37.75 3.89
C VAL A 288 -19.44 36.88 3.04
N GLU A 289 -19.44 37.03 1.71
CA GLU A 289 -20.25 36.24 0.77
C GLU A 289 -19.79 34.78 0.63
N ALA A 290 -18.54 34.49 0.99
CA ALA A 290 -17.96 33.14 0.98
C ALA A 290 -18.43 32.25 2.15
N TRP A 291 -19.23 32.79 3.07
CA TRP A 291 -19.88 32.07 4.17
C TRP A 291 -21.22 31.42 3.79
#